data_AF-A0A1B0C798-F1
#
_entry.id   AF-A0A1B0C798-F1
#
_cell.length_a   1.000
_cell.length_b   1.000
_cell.length_c   1.000
_cell.angle_alpha   90.00
_cell.angle_beta   90.00
_cell.angle_gamma   90.00
#
_symmetry.space_group_name_H-M   'P 1'
#
loop_
_entity.id
_entity.type
_entity.pdbx_description
1 polymer ?
#
loop_
_entity_poly.entity_id
_entity_poly.type
_entity_poly.pdbx_seq_one_letter_code
_entity_poly.pdbx_strand_id
1 'polypeptide(L)'
;MAQTVQMTTEQLQQLIEAVRTSAIAAAGAAGSTVAPKSKGSFSNCISRFGGQRDHEAVEEFITSIVTYKEVESISDEDALKGVSLLFYGLASTWWQGVRKEAKTWNDVLSLIREHFSPTKPAYQVYMEIFEKKQDDKAAIDTFVCQKRALLAQLPEDRHDEETELDFIYGLVNIKYRKHIARHDVKTFKDLLEKGRIIEHNNLESEANADGCIKGSKRTKRCTYCNFRGHTQDQCRKRNKEETAGDD
;
A
#
# COMPACT_ATOMS: atom_id res chain seq x y z
N MET A 1 70.40 -19.54 46.65
CA MET A 1 70.84 -18.16 46.35
C MET A 1 70.16 -17.74 45.06
N ALA A 2 69.12 -16.91 45.14
CA ALA A 2 68.33 -16.48 43.98
C ALA A 2 69.10 -15.41 43.20
N GLN A 3 69.47 -15.70 41.96
CA GLN A 3 70.06 -14.73 41.04
C GLN A 3 68.98 -13.76 40.58
N THR A 4 69.01 -12.55 41.12
CA THR A 4 68.23 -11.41 40.65
C THR A 4 68.82 -10.95 39.32
N VAL A 5 68.11 -11.23 38.22
CA VAL A 5 68.44 -10.69 36.89
C VAL A 5 68.21 -9.18 36.94
N GLN A 6 69.28 -8.41 37.10
CA GLN A 6 69.24 -6.95 36.98
C GLN A 6 69.36 -6.59 35.50
N MET A 7 68.23 -6.23 34.90
CA MET A 7 68.16 -5.75 33.52
C MET A 7 68.73 -4.32 33.49
N THR A 8 69.70 -4.06 32.61
CA THR A 8 70.31 -2.73 32.52
C THR A 8 69.36 -1.74 31.86
N THR A 9 69.51 -0.44 32.14
CA THR A 9 68.69 0.63 31.57
C THR A 9 68.70 0.65 30.04
N GLU A 10 69.82 0.26 29.43
CA GLU A 10 69.93 0.14 27.97
C GLU A 10 69.12 -1.04 27.41
N GLN A 11 69.11 -2.18 28.12
CA GLN A 11 68.26 -3.32 27.75
C GLN A 11 66.78 -2.99 27.88
N LEU A 12 66.39 -2.18 28.88
CA LEU A 12 65.01 -1.69 29.02
C LEU A 12 64.61 -0.75 27.88
N GLN A 13 65.50 0.15 27.47
CA GLN A 13 65.24 1.06 26.34
C GLN A 13 65.08 0.32 25.02
N GLN A 14 65.96 -0.66 24.74
CA GLN A 14 65.84 -1.51 23.55
C GLN A 14 64.53 -2.30 23.53
N LEU A 15 64.06 -2.76 24.70
CA LEU A 15 62.80 -3.50 24.80
C LEU A 15 61.58 -2.60 24.59
N ILE A 16 61.60 -1.36 25.10
CA ILE A 16 60.55 -0.36 24.86
C ILE A 16 60.49 0.04 23.39
N GLU A 17 61.64 0.20 22.74
CA GLU A 17 61.72 0.56 21.32
C GLU A 17 61.28 -0.59 20.41
N ALA A 18 61.62 -1.85 20.77
CA ALA A 18 61.11 -3.05 20.11
C ALA A 18 59.59 -3.20 20.26
N VAL A 19 59.04 -2.90 21.45
CA VAL A 19 57.58 -2.91 21.69
C VAL A 19 56.88 -1.77 20.93
N ARG A 20 57.49 -0.58 20.85
CA ARG A 20 56.95 0.52 20.03
C ARG A 20 56.98 0.20 18.55
N THR A 21 58.06 -0.36 18.03
CA THR A 21 58.15 -0.74 16.60
C THR A 21 57.19 -1.87 16.26
N SER A 22 56.98 -2.85 17.15
CA SER A 22 55.96 -3.89 16.94
C SER A 22 54.52 -3.36 17.11
N ALA A 23 54.28 -2.39 18.02
CA ALA A 23 52.99 -1.70 18.11
C ALA A 23 52.72 -0.79 16.90
N ILE A 24 53.75 -0.14 16.33
CA ILE A 24 53.64 0.65 15.10
C ILE A 24 53.49 -0.27 13.87
N ALA A 25 54.11 -1.45 13.85
CA ALA A 25 53.87 -2.45 12.79
C ALA A 25 52.44 -3.03 12.89
N ALA A 26 51.93 -3.25 14.09
CA ALA A 26 50.53 -3.64 14.31
C ALA A 26 49.54 -2.49 13.98
N ALA A 27 49.89 -1.24 14.29
CA ALA A 27 49.10 -0.06 13.93
C ALA A 27 49.23 0.33 12.44
N GLY A 28 50.34 0.01 11.79
CA GLY A 28 50.59 0.16 10.36
C GLY A 28 49.90 -0.93 9.53
N ALA A 29 49.69 -2.11 10.11
CA ALA A 29 48.76 -3.14 9.61
C ALA A 29 47.28 -2.83 9.95
N ALA A 30 47.04 -1.86 10.84
CA ALA A 30 45.73 -1.23 11.06
C ALA A 30 45.52 0.01 10.16
N GLY A 31 46.45 0.28 9.24
CA GLY A 31 46.22 1.12 8.06
C GLY A 31 45.47 0.32 7.00
N SER A 32 44.14 0.46 6.98
CA SER A 32 43.23 -0.10 5.96
C SER A 32 43.05 -1.62 5.96
N THR A 33 42.87 -2.25 7.12
CA THR A 33 41.86 -3.32 7.18
C THR A 33 40.51 -2.65 7.37
N VAL A 34 39.99 -2.10 6.26
CA VAL A 34 38.55 -2.07 6.07
C VAL A 34 38.17 -3.55 6.16
N ALA A 35 37.73 -4.01 7.35
CA ALA A 35 36.84 -5.16 7.43
C ALA A 35 35.91 -4.99 6.24
N PRO A 36 35.83 -5.94 5.29
CA PRO A 36 35.05 -5.70 4.08
C PRO A 36 33.70 -5.25 4.60
N LYS A 37 33.36 -3.96 4.44
CA LYS A 37 31.99 -3.50 4.57
C LYS A 37 31.28 -4.51 3.72
N SER A 38 30.45 -5.36 4.32
CA SER A 38 29.82 -6.45 3.60
C SER A 38 29.31 -5.81 2.33
N LYS A 39 29.90 -6.18 1.18
CA LYS A 39 29.57 -5.50 -0.06
C LYS A 39 28.07 -5.65 -0.18
N GLY A 40 27.34 -4.54 -0.02
CA GLY A 40 25.89 -4.56 -0.03
C GLY A 40 25.51 -5.24 -1.34
N SER A 41 24.76 -6.33 -1.26
CA SER A 41 24.44 -7.18 -2.39
C SER A 41 22.95 -7.48 -2.36
N PHE A 42 22.35 -7.58 -3.53
CA PHE A 42 20.94 -7.92 -3.69
C PHE A 42 20.58 -9.36 -3.26
N SER A 43 21.52 -10.11 -2.70
CA SER A 43 21.34 -11.51 -2.25
C SER A 43 20.22 -11.68 -1.22
N ASN A 44 20.05 -10.70 -0.33
CA ASN A 44 19.04 -10.72 0.74
C ASN A 44 17.78 -9.90 0.38
N CYS A 45 17.69 -9.37 -0.84
CA CYS A 45 16.52 -8.62 -1.26
C CYS A 45 15.31 -9.55 -1.40
N ILE A 46 14.22 -9.22 -0.69
CA ILE A 46 12.97 -9.98 -0.72
C ILE A 46 12.17 -9.67 -1.99
N SER A 47 12.28 -8.44 -2.51
CA SER A 47 11.57 -8.00 -3.70
C SER A 47 12.12 -8.69 -4.95
N ARG A 48 11.27 -9.45 -5.63
CA ARG A 48 11.60 -10.15 -6.87
C ARG A 48 10.57 -9.82 -7.94
N PHE A 49 11.00 -9.75 -9.19
CA PHE A 49 10.15 -9.39 -10.32
C PHE A 49 10.03 -10.49 -11.36
N GLY A 50 8.79 -10.87 -11.69
CA GLY A 50 8.47 -11.99 -12.58
C GLY A 50 8.18 -11.61 -14.03
N GLY A 51 8.11 -10.31 -14.35
CA GLY A 51 7.75 -9.82 -15.69
C GLY A 51 6.25 -9.53 -15.86
N GLN A 52 5.54 -9.24 -14.78
CA GLN A 52 4.15 -8.77 -14.86
C GLN A 52 4.11 -7.42 -15.60
N ARG A 53 3.22 -7.29 -16.59
CA ARG A 53 3.04 -6.05 -17.37
C ARG A 53 2.01 -5.15 -16.69
N ASP A 54 2.29 -4.81 -15.45
CA ASP A 54 1.45 -3.97 -14.62
C ASP A 54 2.26 -2.79 -14.09
N HIS A 55 1.74 -1.59 -14.26
CA HIS A 55 2.41 -0.36 -13.86
C HIS A 55 2.64 -0.32 -12.35
N GLU A 56 1.65 -0.74 -11.56
CA GLU A 56 1.74 -0.71 -10.10
C GLU A 56 2.82 -1.68 -9.59
N ALA A 57 2.81 -2.94 -10.06
CA ALA A 57 3.80 -3.93 -9.68
C ALA A 57 5.23 -3.55 -10.10
N VAL A 58 5.39 -2.89 -11.25
CA VAL A 58 6.70 -2.43 -11.74
C VAL A 58 7.23 -1.28 -10.88
N GLU A 59 6.42 -0.26 -10.59
CA GLU A 59 6.86 0.87 -9.75
C GLU A 59 7.06 0.47 -8.29
N GLU A 60 6.25 -0.46 -7.74
CA GLU A 60 6.48 -1.01 -6.40
C GLU A 60 7.83 -1.74 -6.32
N PHE A 61 8.14 -2.56 -7.33
CA PHE A 61 9.42 -3.24 -7.45
C PHE A 61 10.58 -2.25 -7.56
N ILE A 62 10.48 -1.25 -8.45
CA ILE A 62 11.53 -0.24 -8.64
C ILE A 62 11.77 0.54 -7.34
N THR A 63 10.70 1.00 -6.69
CA THR A 63 10.78 1.74 -5.42
C THR A 63 11.47 0.89 -4.34
N SER A 64 11.10 -0.39 -4.22
CA SER A 64 11.71 -1.32 -3.27
C SER A 64 13.20 -1.51 -3.51
N ILE A 65 13.63 -1.74 -4.77
CA ILE A 65 15.05 -1.99 -5.07
C ILE A 65 15.91 -0.74 -4.94
N VAL A 66 15.37 0.44 -5.27
CA VAL A 66 16.05 1.73 -5.08
C VAL A 66 16.21 2.03 -3.60
N THR A 67 15.14 1.85 -2.81
CA THR A 67 15.18 2.01 -1.35
C THR A 67 16.19 1.04 -0.72
N TYR A 68 16.18 -0.23 -1.14
CA TYR A 68 17.12 -1.23 -0.64
C TYR A 68 18.57 -0.88 -1.00
N LYS A 69 18.81 -0.42 -2.23
CA LYS A 69 20.13 0.05 -2.69
C LYS A 69 20.64 1.21 -1.83
N GLU A 70 19.78 2.15 -1.46
CA GLU A 70 20.12 3.29 -0.61
C GLU A 70 20.43 2.84 0.83
N VAL A 71 19.59 1.98 1.41
CA VAL A 71 19.77 1.47 2.79
C VAL A 71 21.05 0.64 2.93
N GLU A 72 21.31 -0.27 1.99
CA GLU A 72 22.51 -1.12 1.98
C GLU A 72 23.74 -0.41 1.38
N SER A 73 23.60 0.84 0.93
CA SER A 73 24.68 1.64 0.32
C SER A 73 25.40 0.89 -0.81
N ILE A 74 24.64 0.24 -1.70
CA ILE A 74 25.19 -0.55 -2.81
C ILE A 74 25.66 0.41 -3.92
N SER A 75 26.88 0.16 -4.42
CA SER A 75 27.43 0.90 -5.56
C SER A 75 26.64 0.65 -6.84
N ASP A 76 26.60 1.60 -7.77
CA ASP A 76 25.88 1.44 -9.04
C ASP A 76 26.43 0.27 -9.87
N GLU A 77 27.75 0.02 -9.79
CA GLU A 77 28.41 -1.08 -10.47
C GLU A 77 28.04 -2.46 -9.90
N ASP A 78 28.00 -2.57 -8.57
CA ASP A 78 27.58 -3.80 -7.90
C ASP A 78 26.07 -4.02 -8.08
N ALA A 79 25.30 -2.93 -8.11
CA ALA A 79 23.87 -2.98 -8.35
C ALA A 79 23.54 -3.51 -9.76
N LEU A 80 24.25 -3.02 -10.80
CA LEU A 80 24.11 -3.48 -12.17
C LEU A 80 24.42 -4.98 -12.34
N LYS A 81 25.42 -5.48 -11.61
CA LYS A 81 25.77 -6.92 -11.60
C LYS A 81 24.76 -7.75 -10.81
N GLY A 82 24.23 -7.20 -9.72
CA GLY A 82 23.30 -7.89 -8.83
C GLY A 82 21.86 -7.93 -9.31
N VAL A 83 21.45 -7.02 -10.21
CA VAL A 83 20.05 -6.91 -10.66
C VAL A 83 19.49 -8.18 -11.28
N SER A 84 20.35 -8.99 -11.93
CA SER A 84 19.92 -10.25 -12.53
C SER A 84 19.39 -11.27 -11.52
N LEU A 85 19.77 -11.15 -10.24
CA LEU A 85 19.30 -12.04 -9.15
C LEU A 85 17.84 -11.74 -8.76
N LEU A 86 17.37 -10.53 -9.04
CA LEU A 86 16.02 -10.07 -8.68
C LEU A 86 14.97 -10.53 -9.68
N PHE A 87 15.39 -10.91 -10.89
CA PHE A 87 14.51 -11.36 -11.96
C PHE A 87 14.27 -12.86 -11.93
N TYR A 88 13.02 -13.26 -12.13
CA TYR A 88 12.64 -14.64 -12.37
C TYR A 88 11.64 -14.72 -13.53
N GLY A 89 11.40 -15.93 -14.03
CA GLY A 89 10.45 -16.17 -15.12
C GLY A 89 10.77 -15.34 -16.37
N LEU A 90 9.74 -14.66 -16.91
CA LEU A 90 9.83 -13.89 -18.16
C LEU A 90 10.84 -12.75 -18.06
N ALA A 91 10.92 -12.07 -16.91
CA ALA A 91 11.87 -10.97 -16.68
C ALA A 91 13.33 -11.45 -16.78
N SER A 92 13.63 -12.66 -16.35
CA SER A 92 14.99 -13.22 -16.45
C SER A 92 15.38 -13.47 -17.90
N THR A 93 14.47 -14.04 -18.71
CA THR A 93 14.70 -14.25 -20.15
C THR A 93 14.87 -12.93 -20.90
N TRP A 94 14.04 -11.93 -20.60
CA TRP A 94 14.17 -10.58 -21.15
C TRP A 94 15.53 -9.95 -20.82
N TRP A 95 15.94 -10.00 -19.54
CA TRP A 95 17.19 -9.39 -19.08
C TRP A 95 18.41 -9.97 -19.80
N GLN A 96 18.43 -11.27 -20.10
CA GLN A 96 19.54 -11.88 -20.86
C GLN A 96 19.72 -11.27 -22.27
N GLY A 97 18.63 -10.81 -22.88
CA GLY A 97 18.65 -10.14 -24.19
C GLY A 97 19.17 -8.71 -24.12
N VAL A 98 18.69 -7.92 -23.13
CA VAL A 98 18.94 -6.47 -23.05
C VAL A 98 20.12 -6.08 -22.16
N ARG A 99 20.72 -6.99 -21.40
CA ARG A 99 21.82 -6.70 -20.44
C ARG A 99 23.02 -5.96 -21.03
N LYS A 100 23.24 -6.03 -22.36
CA LYS A 100 24.34 -5.35 -23.04
C LYS A 100 24.02 -3.88 -23.35
N GLU A 101 22.75 -3.51 -23.37
CA GLU A 101 22.26 -2.18 -23.68
C GLU A 101 22.29 -1.27 -22.45
N ALA A 102 22.07 -1.83 -21.26
CA ALA A 102 22.14 -1.11 -20.00
C ALA A 102 23.59 -0.89 -19.54
N LYS A 103 24.06 0.37 -19.54
CA LYS A 103 25.41 0.73 -19.08
C LYS A 103 25.42 1.30 -17.67
N THR A 104 24.35 1.98 -17.27
CA THR A 104 24.19 2.57 -15.95
C THR A 104 23.02 1.95 -15.21
N TRP A 105 22.99 2.09 -13.87
CA TRP A 105 21.85 1.65 -13.05
C TRP A 105 20.54 2.32 -13.48
N ASN A 106 20.59 3.62 -13.85
CA ASN A 106 19.43 4.35 -14.33
C ASN A 106 18.91 3.84 -15.68
N ASP A 107 19.80 3.35 -16.56
CA ASP A 107 19.39 2.69 -17.81
C ASP A 107 18.59 1.42 -17.50
N VAL A 108 18.99 0.65 -16.48
CA VAL A 108 18.26 -0.55 -16.05
C VAL A 108 16.84 -0.19 -15.63
N LEU A 109 16.69 0.82 -14.77
CA LEU A 109 15.36 1.27 -14.31
C LEU A 109 14.50 1.75 -15.48
N SER A 110 15.10 2.51 -16.41
CA SER A 110 14.41 3.03 -17.60
C SER A 110 13.95 1.91 -18.52
N LEU A 111 14.80 0.91 -18.78
CA LEU A 111 14.47 -0.26 -19.60
C LEU A 111 13.37 -1.13 -18.97
N ILE A 112 13.38 -1.31 -17.65
CA ILE A 112 12.32 -2.02 -16.93
C ILE A 112 10.98 -1.29 -17.14
N ARG A 113 10.96 0.04 -16.96
CA ARG A 113 9.77 0.85 -17.18
C ARG A 113 9.30 0.74 -18.62
N GLU A 114 10.17 0.99 -19.59
CA GLU A 114 9.79 0.96 -21.01
C GLU A 114 9.22 -0.40 -21.45
N HIS A 115 9.80 -1.51 -20.96
CA HIS A 115 9.39 -2.85 -21.39
C HIS A 115 8.14 -3.39 -20.66
N PHE A 116 8.10 -3.24 -19.33
CA PHE A 116 7.06 -3.83 -18.49
C PHE A 116 5.96 -2.85 -18.06
N SER A 117 6.25 -1.55 -18.07
CA SER A 117 5.31 -0.47 -17.75
C SER A 117 5.28 0.57 -18.87
N PRO A 118 4.87 0.20 -20.10
CA PRO A 118 4.72 1.19 -21.16
C PRO A 118 3.78 2.29 -20.64
N THR A 119 4.29 3.50 -20.56
CA THR A 119 3.59 4.64 -19.99
C THR A 119 2.27 4.81 -20.74
N LYS A 120 1.16 4.59 -20.04
CA LYS A 120 -0.16 4.79 -20.65
C LYS A 120 -0.24 6.26 -21.08
N PRO A 121 -0.61 6.55 -22.33
CA PRO A 121 -0.75 7.92 -22.76
C PRO A 121 -1.84 8.59 -21.93
N ALA A 122 -1.69 9.89 -21.64
CA ALA A 122 -2.55 10.60 -20.70
C ALA A 122 -4.05 10.47 -21.00
N TYR A 123 -4.45 10.42 -22.28
CA TYR A 123 -5.85 10.23 -22.65
C TYR A 123 -6.42 8.89 -22.18
N GLN A 124 -5.62 7.81 -22.19
CA GLN A 124 -6.05 6.49 -21.75
C GLN A 124 -6.18 6.44 -20.23
N VAL A 125 -5.28 7.13 -19.51
CA VAL A 125 -5.39 7.31 -18.06
C VAL A 125 -6.67 8.05 -17.69
N TYR A 126 -7.03 9.12 -18.41
CA TYR A 126 -8.30 9.80 -18.17
C TYR A 126 -9.50 8.89 -18.43
N MET A 127 -9.49 8.11 -19.51
CA MET A 127 -10.57 7.16 -19.78
C MET A 127 -10.73 6.17 -18.62
N GLU A 128 -9.63 5.61 -18.10
CA GLU A 128 -9.63 4.67 -16.98
C GLU A 128 -10.09 5.31 -15.65
N ILE A 129 -9.71 6.58 -15.42
CA ILE A 129 -10.18 7.35 -14.27
C ILE A 129 -11.70 7.49 -14.31
N PHE A 130 -12.29 7.83 -15.46
CA PHE A 130 -13.74 8.08 -15.55
C PHE A 130 -14.59 6.85 -15.87
N GLU A 131 -13.99 5.74 -16.29
CA GLU A 131 -14.70 4.51 -16.65
C GLU A 131 -15.47 3.90 -15.48
N LYS A 132 -14.82 3.81 -14.31
CA LYS A 132 -15.40 3.15 -13.12
C LYS A 132 -15.72 4.17 -12.03
N LYS A 133 -17.01 4.30 -11.72
CA LYS A 133 -17.51 5.01 -10.52
C LYS A 133 -17.35 4.14 -9.28
N GLN A 134 -17.43 4.76 -8.10
CA GLN A 134 -17.36 4.04 -6.84
C GLN A 134 -18.56 3.10 -6.65
N ASP A 135 -18.28 1.83 -6.40
CA ASP A 135 -19.28 0.81 -6.09
C ASP A 135 -19.91 1.04 -4.70
N ASP A 136 -21.13 0.52 -4.49
CA ASP A 136 -21.87 0.67 -3.23
C ASP A 136 -21.15 0.01 -2.06
N LYS A 137 -20.38 -1.06 -2.32
CA LYS A 137 -19.63 -1.81 -1.29
C LYS A 137 -18.20 -1.33 -1.10
N ALA A 138 -17.68 -0.52 -2.02
CA ALA A 138 -16.29 -0.06 -1.94
C ALA A 138 -16.15 1.03 -0.87
N ALA A 139 -15.17 0.87 0.01
CA ALA A 139 -14.79 1.90 0.98
C ALA A 139 -14.19 3.12 0.28
N ILE A 140 -14.40 4.30 0.87
CA ILE A 140 -13.91 5.57 0.34
C ILE A 140 -12.38 5.63 0.28
N ASP A 141 -11.71 5.07 1.30
CA ASP A 141 -10.25 5.04 1.38
C ASP A 141 -9.64 4.27 0.21
N THR A 142 -10.13 3.05 -0.06
CA THR A 142 -9.66 2.22 -1.18
C THR A 142 -9.94 2.90 -2.52
N PHE A 143 -11.13 3.47 -2.68
CA PHE A 143 -11.51 4.14 -3.92
C PHE A 143 -10.64 5.37 -4.22
N VAL A 144 -10.44 6.26 -3.25
CA VAL A 144 -9.61 7.45 -3.40
C VAL A 144 -8.15 7.04 -3.64
N CYS A 145 -7.63 6.03 -2.93
CA CYS A 145 -6.27 5.52 -3.14
C CYS A 145 -6.05 5.06 -4.58
N GLN A 146 -6.94 4.22 -5.11
CA GLN A 146 -6.87 3.72 -6.49
C GLN A 146 -6.94 4.86 -7.52
N LYS A 147 -7.83 5.84 -7.33
CA LYS A 147 -7.94 6.98 -8.25
C LYS A 147 -6.72 7.89 -8.20
N ARG A 148 -6.14 8.13 -7.01
CA ARG A 148 -4.89 8.89 -6.87
C ARG A 148 -3.71 8.16 -7.50
N ALA A 149 -3.65 6.83 -7.42
CA ALA A 149 -2.63 6.03 -8.10
C ALA A 149 -2.70 6.17 -9.63
N LEU A 150 -3.91 6.30 -10.21
CA LEU A 150 -4.07 6.60 -11.64
C LEU A 150 -3.67 8.03 -11.98
N LEU A 151 -4.05 9.01 -11.16
CA LEU A 151 -3.68 10.42 -11.38
C LEU A 151 -2.17 10.62 -11.34
N ALA A 152 -1.45 9.90 -10.47
CA ALA A 152 0.01 9.93 -10.38
C ALA A 152 0.74 9.41 -11.64
N GLN A 153 0.04 8.73 -12.56
CA GLN A 153 0.60 8.32 -13.85
C GLN A 153 0.59 9.46 -14.88
N LEU A 154 -0.12 10.55 -14.60
CA LEU A 154 -0.09 11.74 -15.45
C LEU A 154 1.20 12.53 -15.21
N PRO A 155 1.65 13.33 -16.19
CA PRO A 155 2.80 14.21 -15.99
C PRO A 155 2.61 15.14 -14.77
N GLU A 156 3.68 15.29 -13.99
CA GLU A 156 3.73 16.19 -12.84
C GLU A 156 3.34 17.63 -13.24
N ASP A 157 2.77 18.38 -12.29
CA ASP A 157 2.28 19.77 -12.43
C ASP A 157 1.14 20.00 -13.44
N ARG A 158 0.49 18.94 -13.94
CA ARG A 158 -0.67 19.12 -14.83
C ARG A 158 -1.93 19.60 -14.10
N HIS A 159 -2.17 19.10 -12.89
CA HIS A 159 -3.37 19.38 -12.10
C HIS A 159 -2.97 19.77 -10.68
N ASP A 160 -3.74 20.68 -10.09
CA ASP A 160 -3.67 20.97 -8.67
C ASP A 160 -4.61 20.05 -7.87
N GLU A 161 -4.42 20.01 -6.55
CA GLU A 161 -5.24 19.16 -5.66
C GLU A 161 -6.74 19.48 -5.76
N GLU A 162 -7.09 20.74 -6.04
CA GLU A 162 -8.48 21.17 -6.20
C GLU A 162 -9.13 20.56 -7.45
N THR A 163 -8.42 20.57 -8.59
CA THR A 163 -8.89 19.95 -9.85
C THR A 163 -8.96 18.43 -9.72
N GLU A 164 -7.98 17.80 -9.06
CA GLU A 164 -8.00 16.36 -8.80
C GLU A 164 -9.18 15.93 -7.91
N LEU A 165 -9.49 16.75 -6.89
CA LEU A 165 -10.67 16.56 -6.05
C LEU A 165 -11.97 16.66 -6.85
N ASP A 166 -12.07 17.57 -7.82
CA ASP A 166 -13.23 17.67 -8.70
C ASP A 166 -13.45 16.39 -9.52
N PHE A 167 -12.38 15.83 -10.08
CA PHE A 167 -12.47 14.57 -10.82
C PHE A 167 -12.97 13.43 -9.93
N ILE A 168 -12.42 13.30 -8.72
CA ILE A 168 -12.77 12.22 -7.81
C ILE A 168 -14.18 12.42 -7.24
N TYR A 169 -14.55 13.63 -6.83
CA TYR A 169 -15.87 13.92 -6.25
C TYR A 169 -17.03 13.56 -7.19
N GLY A 170 -16.87 13.77 -8.49
CA GLY A 170 -17.87 13.37 -9.49
C GLY A 170 -18.08 11.86 -9.61
N LEU A 171 -17.09 11.06 -9.20
CA LEU A 171 -17.08 9.60 -9.28
C LEU A 171 -17.43 8.92 -7.96
N VAL A 172 -17.37 9.66 -6.85
CA VAL A 172 -17.78 9.19 -5.51
C VAL A 172 -19.27 8.87 -5.49
N ASN A 173 -19.60 7.79 -4.76
CA ASN A 173 -20.96 7.29 -4.69
C ASN A 173 -21.91 8.31 -4.02
N ILE A 174 -23.19 8.29 -4.43
CA ILE A 174 -24.21 9.18 -3.89
C ILE A 174 -24.39 9.04 -2.37
N LYS A 175 -24.08 7.87 -1.79
CA LYS A 175 -24.13 7.65 -0.34
C LYS A 175 -23.23 8.63 0.45
N TYR A 176 -22.12 9.07 -0.12
CA TYR A 176 -21.26 10.09 0.49
C TYR A 176 -21.67 11.50 0.09
N ARG A 177 -21.95 11.72 -1.21
CA ARG A 177 -22.29 13.05 -1.75
C ARG A 177 -23.55 13.68 -1.14
N LYS A 178 -24.46 12.87 -0.58
CA LYS A 178 -25.62 13.37 0.18
C LYS A 178 -25.23 14.10 1.46
N HIS A 179 -24.11 13.71 2.07
CA HIS A 179 -23.64 14.24 3.36
C HIS A 179 -22.40 15.14 3.22
N ILE A 180 -21.68 15.04 2.10
CA ILE A 180 -20.48 15.82 1.82
C ILE A 180 -20.76 16.76 0.64
N ALA A 181 -20.91 18.05 0.91
CA ALA A 181 -20.97 19.05 -0.15
C ALA A 181 -19.56 19.33 -0.71
N ARG A 182 -19.47 19.61 -2.01
CA ARG A 182 -18.17 19.83 -2.69
C ARG A 182 -17.37 20.99 -2.10
N HIS A 183 -18.05 22.10 -1.77
CA HIS A 183 -17.40 23.30 -1.22
C HIS A 183 -16.86 23.12 0.21
N ASP A 184 -17.35 22.10 0.93
CA ASP A 184 -16.92 21.80 2.30
C ASP A 184 -15.63 20.98 2.38
N VAL A 185 -15.07 20.60 1.22
CA VAL A 185 -13.87 19.75 1.12
C VAL A 185 -12.85 20.48 0.29
N LYS A 186 -11.69 20.77 0.90
CA LYS A 186 -10.58 21.45 0.22
C LYS A 186 -9.38 20.53 -0.03
N THR A 187 -9.26 19.47 0.76
CA THR A 187 -8.15 18.52 0.68
C THR A 187 -8.65 17.09 0.59
N PHE A 188 -7.82 16.18 0.07
CA PHE A 188 -8.12 14.74 0.11
C PHE A 188 -8.31 14.22 1.53
N LYS A 189 -7.60 14.82 2.50
CA LYS A 189 -7.73 14.46 3.91
C LYS A 189 -9.14 14.73 4.42
N ASP A 190 -9.72 15.89 4.12
CA ASP A 190 -11.07 16.26 4.56
C ASP A 190 -12.12 15.31 3.98
N LEU A 191 -11.96 14.91 2.70
CA LEU A 191 -12.85 13.96 2.04
C LEU A 191 -12.84 12.60 2.74
N LEU A 192 -11.65 12.08 3.05
CA LEU A 192 -11.48 10.79 3.71
C LEU A 192 -12.01 10.81 5.14
N GLU A 193 -11.74 11.87 5.90
CA GLU A 193 -12.23 12.00 7.27
C GLU A 193 -13.75 12.00 7.34
N LYS A 194 -14.41 12.83 6.52
CA LYS A 194 -15.88 12.85 6.42
C LYS A 194 -16.44 11.52 5.89
N GLY A 195 -15.75 10.92 4.94
CA GLY A 195 -16.13 9.63 4.36
C GLY A 195 -16.14 8.49 5.40
N ARG A 196 -15.10 8.41 6.25
CA ARG A 196 -15.01 7.41 7.32
C ARG A 196 -16.11 7.57 8.36
N ILE A 197 -16.46 8.81 8.73
CA ILE A 197 -17.56 9.09 9.66
C ILE A 197 -18.88 8.58 9.07
N ILE A 198 -19.13 8.81 7.78
CA ILE A 198 -20.35 8.34 7.11
C ILE A 198 -20.40 6.83 7.03
N GLU A 199 -19.28 6.17 6.72
CA GLU A 199 -19.20 4.71 6.71
C GLU A 199 -19.51 4.11 8.09
N HIS A 200 -18.91 4.68 9.14
CA HIS A 200 -19.18 4.26 10.50
C HIS A 200 -20.67 4.39 10.86
N ASN A 201 -21.27 5.55 10.59
CA ASN A 201 -22.69 5.80 10.87
C ASN A 201 -23.64 4.89 10.05
N ASN A 202 -23.28 4.59 8.80
CA ASN A 202 -24.06 3.70 7.95
C ASN A 202 -23.96 2.24 8.42
N LEU A 203 -22.78 1.78 8.83
CA LEU A 203 -22.59 0.45 9.43
C LEU A 203 -23.40 0.30 10.72
N GLU A 204 -23.42 1.32 11.59
CA GLU A 204 -24.27 1.33 12.78
C GLU A 204 -25.76 1.34 12.43
N SER A 205 -26.17 2.05 11.39
CA SER A 205 -27.56 2.11 10.94
C SER A 205 -28.02 0.78 10.34
N GLU A 206 -27.18 0.10 9.56
CA GLU A 206 -27.44 -1.24 9.01
C GLU A 206 -27.51 -2.31 10.10
N ALA A 207 -26.59 -2.28 11.07
CA ALA A 207 -26.61 -3.17 12.22
C ALA A 207 -27.87 -2.98 13.09
N ASN A 208 -28.31 -1.73 13.28
CA ASN A 208 -29.55 -1.43 13.98
C ASN A 208 -30.81 -1.79 13.16
N ALA A 209 -30.75 -1.70 11.82
CA ALA A 209 -31.84 -2.09 10.94
C ALA A 209 -32.09 -3.61 10.94
N ASP A 210 -31.02 -4.41 10.96
CA ASP A 210 -31.13 -5.88 11.12
C ASP A 210 -31.66 -6.28 12.50
N GLY A 211 -31.42 -5.47 13.53
CA GLY A 211 -32.08 -5.59 14.84
C GLY A 211 -33.58 -5.26 14.83
N CYS A 212 -34.07 -4.50 13.85
CA CYS A 212 -35.43 -3.94 13.81
C CYS A 212 -36.43 -4.76 12.95
N ILE A 213 -36.02 -5.84 12.28
CA ILE A 213 -36.95 -6.68 11.48
C ILE A 213 -37.97 -7.46 12.35
N LYS A 214 -37.87 -7.43 13.68
CA LYS A 214 -38.92 -7.95 14.59
C LYS A 214 -39.90 -6.88 15.11
N GLY A 215 -39.76 -5.62 14.69
CA GLY A 215 -40.50 -4.48 15.29
C GLY A 215 -41.59 -3.84 14.43
N SER A 216 -41.72 -4.16 13.13
CA SER A 216 -42.88 -3.71 12.38
C SER A 216 -44.09 -4.47 12.91
N LYS A 217 -44.86 -3.83 13.80
CA LYS A 217 -46.20 -4.27 14.21
C LYS A 217 -47.02 -4.47 12.93
N ARG A 218 -46.96 -5.67 12.33
CA ARG A 218 -47.95 -6.14 11.37
C ARG A 218 -49.28 -5.92 12.08
N THR A 219 -50.03 -4.91 11.65
CA THR A 219 -51.38 -4.67 12.14
C THR A 219 -52.11 -5.98 11.97
N LYS A 220 -52.40 -6.67 13.08
CA LYS A 220 -53.00 -8.00 13.06
C LYS A 220 -54.25 -7.91 12.20
N ARG A 221 -54.31 -8.75 11.17
CA ARG A 221 -55.44 -8.85 10.25
C ARG A 221 -56.33 -9.97 10.77
N CYS A 222 -57.63 -9.73 10.84
CA CYS A 222 -58.58 -10.76 11.22
C CYS A 222 -58.59 -11.85 10.13
N THR A 223 -58.41 -13.12 10.53
CA THR A 223 -58.42 -14.29 9.63
C THR A 223 -59.79 -14.57 9.01
N TYR A 224 -60.87 -14.08 9.63
CA TYR A 224 -62.24 -14.31 9.18
C TYR A 224 -62.75 -13.22 8.23
N CYS A 225 -62.53 -11.93 8.53
CA CYS A 225 -63.04 -10.82 7.71
C CYS A 225 -61.95 -10.08 6.91
N ASN A 226 -60.67 -10.45 7.06
CA ASN A 226 -59.53 -9.83 6.40
C ASN A 226 -59.33 -8.33 6.63
N PHE A 227 -60.05 -7.72 7.57
CA PHE A 227 -59.85 -6.33 7.99
C PHE A 227 -58.73 -6.20 9.03
N ARG A 228 -58.05 -5.05 9.03
CA ARG A 228 -56.96 -4.74 9.95
C ARG A 228 -57.51 -4.22 11.29
N GLY A 229 -56.76 -4.43 12.37
CA GLY A 229 -57.03 -3.77 13.67
C GLY A 229 -57.77 -4.63 14.70
N HIS A 230 -58.07 -5.90 14.41
CA HIS A 230 -58.65 -6.85 15.36
C HIS A 230 -58.29 -8.30 14.98
N THR A 231 -58.41 -9.24 15.92
CA THR A 231 -58.23 -10.69 15.69
C THR A 231 -59.57 -11.39 15.42
N GLN A 232 -59.54 -12.67 15.06
CA GLN A 232 -60.73 -13.47 14.78
C GLN A 232 -61.76 -13.44 15.92
N ASP A 233 -61.29 -13.50 17.16
CA ASP A 233 -62.13 -13.54 18.38
C ASP A 233 -62.82 -12.21 18.68
N GLN A 234 -62.29 -11.12 18.14
CA GLN A 234 -62.85 -9.78 18.26
C GLN A 234 -63.62 -9.38 16.99
N CYS A 235 -63.90 -10.34 16.10
CA CYS A 235 -64.53 -10.05 14.83
C CYS A 235 -66.04 -9.87 14.98
N ARG A 236 -66.49 -8.62 14.88
CA ARG A 236 -67.92 -8.26 14.92
C ARG A 236 -68.77 -9.00 13.88
N LYS A 237 -68.20 -9.37 12.73
CA LYS A 237 -68.91 -10.12 11.69
C LYS A 237 -69.14 -11.58 12.11
N ARG A 238 -68.13 -12.23 12.70
CA ARG A 238 -68.22 -13.61 13.21
C ARG A 238 -69.24 -13.71 14.35
N ASN A 239 -69.15 -12.82 15.34
CA ASN A 239 -70.06 -12.84 16.50
C ASN A 239 -71.53 -12.67 16.09
N LYS A 240 -71.82 -11.90 15.03
CA LYS A 240 -73.19 -11.75 14.52
C LYS A 240 -73.73 -13.03 13.87
N GLU A 241 -72.90 -13.77 13.16
CA GLU A 241 -73.30 -15.03 12.52
C GLU A 241 -73.43 -16.15 13.55
N GLU A 242 -72.57 -16.20 14.57
CA GLU A 242 -72.70 -17.14 15.69
C GLU A 242 -73.99 -16.90 16.49
N THR A 243 -74.36 -15.64 16.77
CA THR A 243 -75.62 -15.33 17.47
C THR A 243 -76.88 -15.55 16.63
N ALA A 244 -76.76 -15.63 15.30
CA ALA A 244 -77.90 -15.83 14.40
C ALA A 244 -78.14 -17.30 14.03
N GLY A 245 -77.24 -18.20 14.44
CA GLY A 245 -77.36 -19.66 14.23
C GLY A 245 -77.82 -20.44 15.47
N ASP A 246 -78.11 -19.74 16.58
CA ASP A 246 -78.54 -20.32 17.87
C ASP A 246 -80.01 -19.96 18.21
N ASP A 247 -80.76 -19.40 17.25
CA ASP A 247 -82.23 -19.23 17.22
C ASP A 247 -82.83 -20.12 16.13
#